data_AF-K1ZUU4-F1
#
_entry.id   AF-K1ZUU4-F1
#
_cell.length_a   1.000
_cell.length_b   1.000
_cell.length_c   1.000
_cell.angle_alpha   90.00
_cell.angle_beta   90.00
_cell.angle_gamma   90.00
#
_symmetry.space_group_name_H-M   'P 1'
#
loop_
_entity.id
_entity.type
_entity.pdbx_description
1 polymer ?
#
loop_
_entity_poly.entity_id
_entity_poly.type
_entity_poly.pdbx_seq_one_letter_code
_entity_poly.pdbx_strand_id
1 'polypeptide(L)' 'MKILLAYKCHPEGAEDPFTSLLPAGLLSLHAVLLKAGHQVTLANLSGFTWGEVRALFKRL' A
#
# COMPACT_ATOMS: atom_id res chain seq x y z
N MET A 1 -17.07 6.18 -3.48
CA MET A 1 -15.98 5.39 -4.08
C MET A 1 -15.13 4.83 -2.94
N LYS A 2 -14.83 3.52 -2.93
CA LYS A 2 -13.96 2.90 -1.92
C LYS A 2 -12.54 2.81 -2.50
N ILE A 3 -11.55 3.33 -1.79
CA ILE A 3 -10.16 3.40 -2.23
C ILE A 3 -9.34 2.40 -1.42
N LEU A 4 -8.55 1.55 -2.09
CA LEU A 4 -7.57 0.68 -1.45
C LEU A 4 -6.16 1.20 -1.79
N LEU A 5 -5.41 1.59 -0.77
CA LEU A 5 -3.98 1.88 -0.88
C LEU A 5 -3.22 0.64 -0.42
N ALA A 6 -2.66 -0.12 -1.35
CA ALA A 6 -1.86 -1.31 -1.05
C ALA A 6 -0.39 -1.08 -1.38
N TYR A 7 0.50 -1.52 -0.50
CA TYR A 7 1.94 -1.54 -0.78
C TYR A 7 2.59 -2.84 -0.31
N LYS A 8 3.75 -3.14 -0.90
CA LYS A 8 4.62 -4.22 -0.49
C LYS A 8 6.06 -3.71 -0.51
N CYS A 9 6.71 -3.67 0.64
CA CYS A 9 8.14 -3.36 0.71
C CYS A 9 8.95 -4.58 0.27
N HIS A 10 10.08 -4.32 -0.38
CA HIS A 10 11.07 -5.33 -0.72
C HIS A 10 12.45 -4.90 -0.21
N PRO A 11 13.29 -5.81 0.32
CA PRO A 11 14.64 -5.46 0.77
C PRO A 11 15.48 -4.79 -0.32
N GLU A 12 15.31 -5.19 -1.58
CA GLU A 12 16.01 -4.60 -2.74
C GLU A 12 15.70 -3.11 -2.93
N GLY A 13 14.54 -2.65 -2.46
CA GLY A 13 14.13 -1.25 -2.53
C GLY A 13 14.45 -0.43 -1.28
N ALA A 14 15.16 -1.00 -0.30
CA ALA A 14 15.46 -0.31 0.96
C ALA A 14 16.43 0.86 0.77
N GLU A 15 17.37 0.73 -0.17
CA GLU A 15 18.35 1.78 -0.50
C GLU A 15 17.84 2.77 -1.55
N ASP A 16 16.71 2.45 -2.22
CA ASP A 16 16.06 3.38 -3.14
C ASP A 16 15.21 4.39 -2.34
N PRO A 17 15.51 5.70 -2.38
CA PRO A 17 14.80 6.70 -1.57
C PRO A 17 13.30 6.76 -1.86
N PHE A 18 12.87 6.46 -3.08
CA PHE A 18 11.46 6.49 -3.45
C PHE A 18 10.70 5.29 -2.89
N THR A 19 11.31 4.10 -2.96
CA THR A 19 10.71 2.86 -2.48
C THR A 19 10.76 2.75 -0.96
N SER A 20 11.83 3.22 -0.31
CA SER A 20 11.97 3.21 1.15
C SER A 20 10.99 4.15 1.85
N LEU A 21 10.61 5.26 1.22
CA LEU A 21 9.61 6.20 1.73
C LEU A 21 8.16 5.83 1.40
N LEU A 22 7.93 4.78 0.60
CA LEU A 22 6.60 4.35 0.18
C LEU A 22 5.61 4.16 1.35
N PRO A 23 5.99 3.56 2.51
CA PRO A 23 5.08 3.43 3.64
C PRO A 23 4.66 4.79 4.20
N ALA A 24 5.60 5.72 4.35
CA ALA A 24 5.31 7.07 4.84
C ALA A 24 4.41 7.82 3.85
N GLY A 25 4.72 7.75 2.55
CA GLY A 25 3.94 8.38 1.49
C GLY A 25 2.48 7.89 1.45
N LEU A 26 2.24 6.59 1.52
CA LEU A 26 0.87 6.05 1.52
C LEU A 26 0.11 6.35 2.83
N LEU A 27 0.79 6.38 3.98
CA LEU A 27 0.17 6.81 5.23
C LEU A 27 -0.25 8.29 5.17
N SER A 28 0.60 9.15 4.59
CA SER A 28 0.25 10.56 4.36
C SER A 28 -0.94 10.70 3.41
N LEU A 29 -0.93 9.97 2.28
CA LEU A 29 -2.04 10.00 1.32
C LEU A 29 -3.35 9.47 1.95
N HIS A 30 -3.27 8.42 2.76
CA HIS A 30 -4.40 7.88 3.52
C HIS A 30 -5.03 8.94 4.41
N ALA A 31 -4.22 9.68 5.18
CA ALA A 31 -4.70 10.75 6.05
C ALA A 31 -5.37 11.89 5.25
N VAL A 32 -4.80 12.28 4.11
CA VAL A 32 -5.39 13.31 3.23
C VAL A 32 -6.74 12.85 2.67
N LEU A 33 -6.83 11.61 2.20
CA LEU A 33 -8.07 11.05 1.64
C LEU A 33 -9.15 10.92 2.72
N LEU A 34 -8.80 10.47 3.92
CA LEU A 34 -9.71 10.44 5.07
C LEU A 34 -10.24 11.84 5.39
N LYS A 35 -9.37 12.85 5.46
CA LYS A 35 -9.76 14.24 5.76
C LYS A 35 -10.70 14.81 4.70
N ALA A 36 -10.55 14.40 3.44
CA ALA A 36 -11.43 14.78 2.35
C ALA A 36 -12.78 14.02 2.33
N GLY A 37 -13.03 13.12 3.29
CA GLY A 37 -14.28 12.36 3.41
C GLY A 37 -14.34 11.11 2.54
N HIS A 38 -13.21 10.65 1.99
CA HIS A 38 -13.17 9.40 1.23
C HIS A 38 -13.12 8.18 2.14
N GLN A 39 -13.82 7.11 1.74
CA GLN A 39 -13.63 5.79 2.34
C GLN A 39 -12.36 5.17 1.77
N VAL A 40 -11.31 5.14 2.59
CA VAL A 40 -9.98 4.63 2.20
C VAL A 40 -9.46 3.58 3.19
N THR A 41 -8.98 2.47 2.66
CA THR A 41 -8.31 1.40 3.41
C THR A 41 -6.85 1.34 3.01
N LEU A 42 -5.96 1.15 3.98
CA LEU A 42 -4.53 0.96 3.75
C LEU A 42 -4.14 -0.49 4.06
N ALA A 43 -3.44 -1.15 3.14
CA ALA A 43 -3.03 -2.55 3.25
C ALA A 43 -1.52 -2.69 3.06
N ASN A 44 -0.83 -3.16 4.10
CA ASN A 44 0.57 -3.57 4.02
C ASN A 44 0.65 -5.05 3.63
N LEU A 45 1.15 -5.34 2.45
CA LEU A 45 1.32 -6.68 1.89
C LEU A 45 2.77 -7.21 2.02
N SER A 46 3.61 -6.54 2.81
CA SER A 46 5.04 -6.89 2.97
C SER A 46 5.24 -8.31 3.50
N GLY A 47 4.34 -8.80 4.35
CA GLY A 47 4.38 -10.18 4.89
C GLY A 47 3.88 -11.28 3.96
N PHE A 48 3.30 -10.95 2.80
CA PHE A 48 2.74 -11.94 1.88
C PHE A 48 3.70 -12.25 0.74
N THR A 49 3.70 -13.49 0.26
CA THR A 49 4.37 -13.87 -0.99
C THR A 49 3.69 -13.22 -2.20
N TRP A 50 4.43 -13.05 -3.30
CA TRP A 50 3.82 -12.57 -4.55
C TRP A 50 2.74 -13.51 -5.10
N GLY A 51 2.81 -14.81 -4.78
CA GLY A 51 1.75 -15.78 -5.11
C GLY A 51 0.44 -15.44 -4.40
N GLU A 52 0.49 -15.18 -3.10
CA GLU A 52 -0.66 -14.78 -2.29
C GLU A 52 -1.22 -13.42 -2.72
N VAL A 53 -0.36 -12.45 -3.00
CA VAL A 53 -0.78 -11.13 -3.52
C VAL A 53 -1.51 -11.28 -4.87
N ARG A 54 -0.98 -12.09 -5.79
CA ARG A 54 -1.66 -12.36 -7.07
C ARG A 54 -2.99 -13.08 -6.87
N ALA A 55 -3.08 -14.01 -5.93
CA ALA A 55 -4.32 -14.70 -5.61
C ALA A 55 -5.37 -13.72 -5.02
N LEU A 56 -4.95 -12.75 -4.21
CA LEU A 56 -5.81 -11.69 -3.70
C LEU A 56 -6.40 -10.84 -4.84
N PHE A 57 -5.57 -10.38 -5.78
CA PHE A 57 -6.06 -9.55 -6.90
C PHE A 57 -7.04 -10.28 -7.84
N LYS A 58 -6.96 -11.61 -7.94
CA LYS A 58 -7.94 -12.40 -8.72
C LYS A 58 -9.34 -12.47 -8.07
N ARG A 59 -9.47 -12.06 -6.81
CA ARG A 59 -10.72 -12.14 -6.03
C ARG A 59 -11.40 -10.78 -5.84
N LEU A 60 -10.75 -9.69 -6.25
CA LEU A 60 -11.27 -8.32 -6.26
C LEU A 60 -11.90 -8.02 -7.62
#